data_AF-A0A7W1QZ80-F1
#
_entry.id   AF-A0A7W1QZ80-F1
#
_cell.length_a   1.000
_cell.length_b   1.000
_cell.length_c   1.000
_cell.angle_alpha   90.00
_cell.angle_beta   90.00
_cell.angle_gamma   90.00
#
_symmetry.space_group_name_H-M   'P 1'
#
loop_
_entity.id
_entity.type
_entity.pdbx_description
1 polymer ?
#
loop_
_entity_poly.entity_id
_entity_poly.type
_entity_poly.pdbx_seq_one_letter_code
_entity_poly.pdbx_strand_id
1 'polypeptide(L)'
;MPTAHLQTGRDNSQPFPTKRQESAETWRRDGEAAIERAKNFKKFNKRAKNVILFVGDGMGITTLTASRILEGQMRGESGEENQLSFEQF
;
A
#
# COMPACT_ATOMS: atom_id res chain seq x y z
N MET A 1 -7.21 -29.63 -38.29
CA MET A 1 -6.19 -28.88 -37.53
C MET A 1 -6.85 -28.37 -36.25
N PRO A 2 -6.56 -28.93 -35.06
CA PRO A 2 -7.08 -28.41 -33.81
C PRO A 2 -6.27 -27.18 -33.36
N THR A 3 -6.96 -26.07 -33.08
CA THR A 3 -6.35 -24.84 -32.55
C THR A 3 -5.98 -25.06 -31.09
N ALA A 4 -4.69 -24.97 -30.76
CA ALA A 4 -4.23 -25.14 -29.38
C ALA A 4 -4.62 -23.94 -28.51
N HIS A 5 -5.42 -24.18 -27.46
CA HIS A 5 -5.58 -23.21 -26.38
C HIS A 5 -4.27 -23.11 -25.60
N LEU A 6 -3.58 -21.97 -25.72
CA LEU A 6 -2.41 -21.67 -24.91
C LEU A 6 -2.83 -21.46 -23.45
N GLN A 7 -2.43 -22.39 -22.60
CA GLN A 7 -2.71 -22.36 -21.17
C GLN A 7 -1.67 -21.46 -20.49
N THR A 8 -2.14 -20.40 -19.82
CA THR A 8 -1.28 -19.35 -19.27
C THR A 8 -0.33 -19.91 -18.21
N GLY A 9 0.97 -19.96 -18.54
CA GLY A 9 2.00 -20.28 -17.56
C GLY A 9 2.04 -19.21 -16.46
N ARG A 10 2.16 -19.63 -15.20
CA ARG A 10 2.53 -18.70 -14.12
C ARG A 10 3.99 -18.36 -14.31
N ASP A 11 4.25 -17.10 -14.65
CA ASP A 11 5.61 -16.57 -14.71
C ASP A 11 6.16 -16.42 -13.28
N ASN A 12 7.07 -17.30 -12.91
CA ASN A 12 7.73 -17.33 -11.60
C ASN A 12 9.02 -16.47 -11.56
N SER A 13 9.20 -15.51 -12.49
CA SER A 13 10.44 -14.75 -12.62
C SER A 13 10.61 -13.58 -11.64
N GLN A 14 9.56 -13.17 -10.91
CA GLN A 14 9.62 -12.05 -9.97
C GLN A 14 9.48 -12.52 -8.51
N PRO A 15 10.45 -12.23 -7.62
CA PRO A 15 10.37 -12.63 -6.20
C PRO A 15 9.29 -11.88 -5.42
N PHE A 16 8.85 -10.72 -5.94
CA PHE A 16 7.84 -9.86 -5.33
C PHE A 16 6.79 -9.48 -6.38
N PRO A 17 5.70 -10.25 -6.54
CA PRO A 17 4.72 -10.02 -7.59
C PRO A 17 3.88 -8.77 -7.31
N THR A 18 3.69 -7.93 -8.32
CA THR A 18 2.79 -6.77 -8.23
C THR A 18 1.38 -7.23 -7.91
N LYS A 19 0.87 -6.83 -6.74
CA LYS A 19 -0.39 -7.34 -6.16
C LYS A 19 -1.65 -7.01 -7.00
N ARG A 20 -1.55 -6.08 -7.96
CA ARG A 20 -2.64 -5.60 -8.81
C ARG A 20 -2.10 -5.14 -10.17
N GLN A 21 -2.90 -5.25 -11.23
CA GLN A 21 -2.56 -4.61 -12.50
C GLN A 21 -2.70 -3.08 -12.39
N GLU A 22 -1.61 -2.39 -12.74
CA GLU A 22 -1.60 -0.94 -12.88
C GLU A 22 -2.26 -0.54 -14.20
N SER A 23 -3.32 0.26 -14.11
CA SER A 23 -4.06 0.75 -15.27
C SER A 23 -4.63 2.12 -14.96
N ALA A 24 -4.95 2.91 -15.99
CA ALA A 24 -5.57 4.22 -15.80
C ALA A 24 -6.87 4.14 -14.97
N GLU A 25 -7.66 3.08 -15.15
CA GLU A 25 -8.88 2.80 -14.39
C GLU A 25 -8.58 2.45 -12.91
N THR A 26 -7.52 1.68 -12.66
CA THR A 26 -7.03 1.39 -11.30
C THR A 26 -6.70 2.69 -10.56
N TRP A 27 -5.86 3.54 -11.17
CA TRP A 27 -5.40 4.79 -10.58
C TRP A 27 -6.54 5.80 -10.40
N ARG A 28 -7.48 5.90 -11.35
CA ARG A 28 -8.70 6.73 -11.24
C ARG A 28 -9.52 6.35 -10.01
N ARG A 29 -9.77 5.04 -9.82
CA ARG A 29 -10.55 4.51 -8.70
C ARG A 29 -9.89 4.76 -7.34
N ASP A 30 -8.58 4.56 -7.25
CA ASP A 30 -7.83 4.82 -6.02
C ASP A 30 -7.83 6.32 -5.66
N GLY A 31 -7.76 7.20 -6.68
CA GLY A 31 -7.91 8.65 -6.51
C GLY A 31 -9.30 9.07 -6.03
N GLU A 32 -10.37 8.52 -6.61
CA GLU A 32 -11.75 8.74 -6.16
C GLU A 32 -11.95 8.27 -4.72
N ALA A 33 -11.42 7.09 -4.37
CA ALA A 33 -11.45 6.57 -3.00
C ALA A 33 -10.63 7.43 -2.00
N ALA A 34 -9.55 8.08 -2.46
CA ALA A 34 -8.81 9.04 -1.64
C ALA A 34 -9.62 10.32 -1.38
N ILE A 35 -10.31 10.84 -2.41
CA ILE A 35 -11.20 12.01 -2.30
C ILE A 35 -12.36 11.73 -1.33
N GLU A 36 -13.02 10.57 -1.45
CA GLU A 36 -14.12 10.21 -0.55
C GLU A 36 -13.65 9.99 0.90
N ARG A 37 -12.46 9.41 1.12
CA ARG A 37 -11.86 9.34 2.46
C ARG A 37 -11.61 10.74 3.04
N ALA A 38 -11.06 11.66 2.25
CA ALA A 38 -10.80 13.04 2.68
C ALA A 38 -12.09 13.82 3.01
N LYS A 39 -13.16 13.68 2.21
CA LYS A 39 -14.47 14.29 2.48
C LYS A 39 -15.09 13.79 3.79
N ASN A 40 -14.91 12.51 4.10
CA ASN A 40 -15.47 11.87 5.29
C ASN A 40 -14.63 12.07 6.57
N PHE A 41 -13.47 12.73 6.48
CA PHE A 41 -12.60 12.99 7.64
C PHE A 41 -13.27 13.93 8.65
N LYS A 42 -13.51 13.44 9.88
CA LYS A 42 -14.14 14.20 10.96
C LYS A 42 -13.09 14.70 11.96
N LYS A 43 -12.93 16.02 12.06
CA LYS A 43 -12.07 16.66 13.06
C LYS A 43 -12.62 16.45 14.47
N PHE A 44 -11.78 15.93 15.37
CA PHE A 44 -12.10 15.79 16.79
C PHE A 44 -11.81 17.09 17.56
N ASN A 45 -12.80 17.99 17.61
CA ASN A 45 -12.64 19.32 18.23
C ASN A 45 -12.74 19.33 19.78
N LYS A 46 -12.49 18.20 20.45
CA LYS A 46 -12.51 18.09 21.92
C LYS A 46 -11.08 17.98 22.45
N ARG A 47 -10.81 18.55 23.63
CA ARG A 47 -9.52 18.41 24.31
C ARG A 47 -9.23 16.93 24.57
N ALA A 48 -8.08 16.44 24.08
CA ALA A 48 -7.60 15.10 24.37
C ALA A 48 -7.33 14.93 25.87
N LYS A 49 -7.71 13.77 26.43
CA LYS A 49 -7.45 13.42 27.84
C LYS A 49 -6.06 12.83 28.04
N ASN A 50 -5.59 12.07 27.05
CA ASN A 50 -4.32 11.35 27.05
C ASN A 50 -3.56 11.74 25.77
N VAL A 51 -2.22 11.67 25.82
CA VAL A 51 -1.34 11.86 24.67
C VAL A 51 -0.41 10.65 24.60
N ILE A 52 -0.23 10.10 23.40
CA ILE A 52 0.75 9.06 23.10
C ILE A 52 1.65 9.64 22.01
N LEU A 53 2.96 9.60 22.22
CA LEU A 53 3.96 10.06 21.27
C LEU A 53 4.89 8.90 20.94
N PHE A 54 4.96 8.54 19.66
CA PHE A 54 5.93 7.57 19.15
C PHE A 54 7.12 8.33 18.58
N VAL A 55 8.33 7.98 19.00
CA VAL A 55 9.58 8.55 18.49
C VAL A 55 10.46 7.40 17.99
N GLY A 56 10.74 7.38 16.70
CA GLY A 56 11.75 6.50 16.10
C GLY A 56 13.02 7.29 15.86
N ASP A 57 14.08 7.00 16.62
CA ASP A 57 15.41 7.56 16.35
C ASP A 57 15.91 7.05 14.98
N GLY A 58 16.54 7.93 14.20
CA GLY A 58 16.95 7.64 12.82
C GLY A 58 15.80 7.37 11.81
N MET A 59 14.52 7.48 12.20
CA MET A 59 13.38 7.18 11.33
C MET A 59 13.01 8.34 10.40
N GLY A 60 13.90 8.67 9.47
CA GLY A 60 13.65 9.62 8.38
C GLY A 60 12.70 9.07 7.29
N ILE A 61 12.36 9.90 6.31
CA ILE A 61 11.46 9.54 5.19
C ILE A 61 12.00 8.34 4.40
N THR A 62 13.31 8.28 4.17
CA THR A 62 13.97 7.16 3.49
C THR A 62 13.84 5.85 4.28
N THR A 63 14.09 5.91 5.60
CA THR A 63 13.89 4.79 6.52
C THR A 63 12.44 4.30 6.48
N LEU A 64 11.48 5.23 6.47
CA LEU A 64 10.05 4.93 6.42
C LEU A 64 9.63 4.22 5.13
N THR A 65 10.06 4.72 3.96
CA THR A 65 9.79 4.10 2.66
C THR A 65 10.44 2.71 2.56
N ALA A 66 11.70 2.57 3.01
CA ALA A 66 12.37 1.28 3.04
C ALA A 66 11.64 0.28 3.96
N SER A 67 11.16 0.72 5.13
CA SER A 67 10.36 -0.10 6.04
C SER A 67 9.03 -0.56 5.42
N ARG A 68 8.30 0.30 4.70
CA ARG A 68 7.07 -0.12 3.96
C ARG A 68 7.38 -1.25 2.99
N ILE A 69 8.36 -1.04 2.12
CA ILE A 69 8.71 -1.99 1.07
C ILE A 69 9.13 -3.32 1.68
N LEU A 70 10.05 -3.28 2.65
CA LEU A 70 10.55 -4.48 3.34
C LEU A 70 9.43 -5.24 4.05
N GLU A 71 8.52 -4.57 4.76
CA GLU A 71 7.42 -5.23 5.47
C GLU A 71 6.42 -5.90 4.50
N GLY A 72 6.14 -5.27 3.35
CA GLY A 72 5.33 -5.90 2.28
C GLY A 72 6.02 -7.10 1.64
N GLN A 73 7.32 -6.98 1.36
CA GLN A 73 8.15 -8.07 0.84
C GLN A 73 8.25 -9.25 1.81
N MET A 74 8.30 -9.01 3.12
CA MET A 74 8.24 -10.06 4.15
C MET A 74 6.90 -10.81 4.16
N ARG A 75 5.84 -10.27 3.54
CA ARG A 75 4.54 -10.93 3.32
C ARG A 75 4.40 -11.54 1.92
N GLY A 76 5.42 -11.47 1.07
CA GLY A 76 5.40 -11.95 -0.32
C GLY A 76 4.71 -11.02 -1.31
N GLU A 77 4.64 -9.71 -1.01
CA GLU A 77 4.02 -8.67 -1.83
C GLU A 77 5.09 -7.82 -2.53
N SER A 78 4.75 -7.02 -3.55
CA SER A 78 5.66 -6.04 -4.16
C SER A 78 6.22 -5.04 -3.14
N GLY A 79 5.37 -4.59 -2.22
CA GLY A 79 5.74 -3.78 -1.05
C GLY A 79 5.73 -2.27 -1.29
N GLU A 80 5.82 -1.80 -2.53
CA GLU A 80 5.68 -0.37 -2.87
C GLU A 80 4.29 0.17 -2.53
N GLU A 81 3.26 -0.67 -2.67
CA GLU A 81 1.88 -0.35 -2.31
C GLU A 81 1.56 -0.52 -0.82
N ASN A 82 2.53 -0.94 0.00
CA ASN A 82 2.32 -1.15 1.43
C ASN A 82 2.22 0.18 2.21
N GLN A 83 1.47 0.15 3.30
CA GLN A 83 1.40 1.23 4.29
C GLN A 83 1.59 0.64 5.68
N LEU A 84 2.51 1.23 6.45
CA LEU A 84 2.72 0.82 7.84
C LEU A 84 1.46 1.12 8.66
N SER A 85 1.21 0.32 9.69
CA SER A 85 0.00 0.41 10.51
C SER A 85 -0.26 1.81 11.09
N PHE A 86 0.81 2.57 11.38
CA PHE A 86 0.73 3.91 11.95
C PHE A 86 0.54 5.04 10.93
N GLU A 87 0.54 4.74 9.63
CA GLU A 87 0.31 5.71 8.55
C GLU A 87 -1.17 5.80 8.15
N GLN A 88 -2.00 4.93 8.74
CA GLN A 88 -3.45 4.84 8.54
C GLN A 88 -4.25 5.59 9.63
N PHE A 89 -3.56 6.30 10.54
CA PHE A 89 -4.12 7.07 11.66
C PHE A 89 -4.47 8.53 11.28
#